data_AF-A0A7D9LP21-F1
#
_entry.id   AF-A0A7D9LP21-F1
#
_cell.length_a   1.000
_cell.length_b   1.000
_cell.length_c   1.000
_cell.angle_alpha   90.00
_cell.angle_beta   90.00
_cell.angle_gamma   90.00
#
_symmetry.space_group_name_H-M   'P 1'
#
loop_
_entity.id
_entity.type
_entity.pdbx_description
1 polymer ?
#
loop_
_entity_poly.entity_id
_entity_poly.type
_entity_poly.pdbx_seq_one_letter_code
_entity_poly.pdbx_strand_id
1 'polypeptide(L)'
;TDLDTISAWAKDNNMNLNPKKCKEMVVCPLKHTPDLAPLLLNDKVVSHKVLGMTIMDHLKWNKNTNEIISKDQNVTYNQSA
;
A
#
# COMPACT_ATOMS: atom_id res chain seq x y z
N THR A 1 12.61 -6.80 14.35
CA THR A 1 11.21 -6.44 14.03
C THR A 1 11.16 -5.77 12.67
N ASP A 2 9.99 -5.63 12.05
CA ASP A 2 9.88 -4.90 10.77
C ASP A 2 10.39 -3.45 10.88
N LEU A 3 10.25 -2.83 12.06
CA LEU A 3 10.76 -1.50 12.33
C LEU A 3 12.29 -1.44 12.31
N ASP A 4 12.98 -2.48 12.78
CA ASP A 4 14.44 -2.57 12.75
C ASP A 4 14.94 -2.69 11.30
N THR A 5 14.25 -3.49 10.49
CA THR A 5 14.55 -3.65 9.05
C THR A 5 14.39 -2.32 8.31
N ILE A 6 13.28 -1.61 8.53
CA ILE A 6 13.02 -0.29 7.94
C ILE A 6 14.06 0.73 8.41
N SER A 7 14.44 0.70 9.68
CA SER A 7 15.44 1.61 10.25
C SER A 7 16.84 1.37 9.69
N ALA A 8 17.23 0.11 9.52
CA ALA A 8 18.50 -0.27 8.89
C ALA A 8 18.54 0.19 7.44
N TRP A 9 17.50 -0.11 6.65
CA TRP A 9 17.41 0.34 5.26
C TRP A 9 17.47 1.86 5.14
N ALA A 10 16.75 2.60 6.00
CA ALA A 10 16.78 4.06 5.99
C ALA A 10 18.19 4.59 6.25
N LYS A 11 18.91 4.01 7.22
CA LYS A 11 20.29 4.37 7.52
C LYS A 11 21.21 4.13 6.33
N ASP A 12 21.09 2.99 5.66
CA ASP A 12 21.88 2.64 4.48
C ASP A 12 21.60 3.58 3.28
N ASN A 13 20.43 4.24 3.27
CA ASN A 13 20.02 5.20 2.25
C ASN A 13 20.16 6.67 2.70
N ASN A 14 20.93 6.95 3.76
CA ASN A 14 21.13 8.31 4.30
C ASN A 14 19.81 9.02 4.70
N MET A 15 18.79 8.26 5.08
CA MET A 15 17.50 8.76 5.53
C MET A 15 17.41 8.71 7.06
N ASN A 16 16.91 9.79 7.66
CA ASN A 16 16.59 9.85 9.09
C ASN A 16 15.07 9.79 9.27
N LEU A 17 14.57 8.68 9.80
CA LEU A 17 13.14 8.50 10.04
C LEU A 17 12.68 9.41 11.18
N ASN A 18 11.49 9.99 11.04
CA ASN A 18 10.86 10.78 12.10
C ASN A 18 9.62 10.05 12.61
N PRO A 19 9.72 9.24 13.68
CA PRO A 19 8.60 8.47 14.20
C PRO A 19 7.37 9.31 14.52
N LYS A 20 7.53 10.59 14.88
CA LYS A 20 6.39 11.50 15.16
C LYS A 20 5.60 11.89 13.91
N LYS A 21 6.20 11.74 12.71
CA LYS A 21 5.57 12.04 11.41
C LYS A 21 5.22 10.79 10.62
N CYS A 22 5.75 9.63 11.00
CA CYS A 22 5.42 8.37 10.37
C CYS A 22 3.99 7.97 10.75
N LYS A 23 3.22 7.50 9.78
CA LYS A 23 1.88 6.91 9.97
C LYS A 23 1.89 5.50 9.40
N GLU A 24 1.19 4.58 10.04
CA GLU A 24 1.04 3.21 9.54
C GLU A 24 -0.26 3.10 8.74
N MET A 25 -0.21 2.57 7.52
CA MET A 25 -1.39 2.22 6.74
C MET A 25 -1.30 0.75 6.38
N VAL A 26 -2.31 -0.02 6.77
CA VAL A 26 -2.39 -1.47 6.49
C VAL A 26 -3.43 -1.69 5.40
N VAL A 27 -2.99 -2.16 4.24
CA VAL A 27 -3.86 -2.52 3.12
C VAL A 27 -3.96 -4.04 3.06
N CYS A 28 -5.16 -4.59 3.27
CA CYS A 28 -5.40 -6.02 3.19
C CYS A 28 -6.58 -6.30 2.24
N PRO A 29 -6.34 -6.93 1.07
CA PRO A 29 -7.41 -7.27 0.13
C PRO A 29 -8.19 -8.53 0.52
N LEU A 30 -7.78 -9.23 1.58
CA LEU A 30 -8.46 -10.43 2.06
C LEU A 30 -9.82 -10.08 2.67
N LYS A 31 -10.81 -10.97 2.52
CA LYS A 31 -12.15 -10.81 3.13
C LYS A 31 -12.09 -10.67 4.65
N HIS A 32 -11.11 -11.32 5.27
CA HIS A 32 -10.85 -11.23 6.70
C HIS A 32 -9.44 -10.69 6.89
N THR A 33 -9.35 -9.50 7.48
CA THR A 33 -8.06 -8.91 7.84
C THR A 33 -7.48 -9.69 9.01
N PRO A 34 -6.26 -10.25 8.90
CA PRO A 34 -5.60 -10.85 10.04
C PRO A 34 -5.37 -9.79 11.12
N ASP A 35 -5.44 -10.19 12.38
CA ASP A 35 -5.04 -9.33 13.48
C ASP A 35 -3.52 -9.16 13.44
N LEU A 36 -3.08 -8.02 12.90
CA LEU A 36 -1.68 -7.65 12.79
C LEU A 36 -1.37 -6.72 13.96
N ALA A 37 -0.38 -7.10 14.77
CA ALA A 37 0.18 -6.20 15.77
C ALA A 37 0.61 -4.91 15.05
N PRO A 38 0.13 -3.73 15.49
CA PRO A 38 0.58 -2.47 14.92
C PRO A 38 2.09 -2.41 14.99
N LEU A 39 2.72 -1.79 13.99
CA LEU A 39 4.07 -1.28 14.20
C LEU A 39 4.01 -0.42 15.47
N LEU A 40 5.08 -0.37 16.28
CA LEU A 40 5.17 0.48 17.48
C LEU A 40 5.06 2.00 17.17
N LEU A 41 4.63 2.32 15.95
CA LEU A 41 4.27 3.62 15.46
C LEU A 41 2.81 3.90 15.87
N ASN A 42 2.65 4.91 16.72
CA ASN A 42 1.42 5.14 17.50
C ASN A 42 0.12 5.34 16.68
N ASP A 43 0.19 5.56 15.36
CA ASP A 43 -0.95 6.01 14.56
C ASP A 43 -1.17 5.17 13.28
N LYS A 44 -2.07 4.19 13.37
CA LYS A 44 -2.68 3.55 12.20
C LYS A 44 -3.71 4.49 11.57
N VAL A 45 -3.67 4.66 10.24
CA VAL A 45 -4.53 5.58 9.50
C VAL A 45 -5.28 4.89 8.37
N VAL A 46 -6.52 5.33 8.14
CA VAL A 46 -7.39 4.83 7.04
C VAL A 46 -7.24 5.63 5.74
N SER A 47 -6.71 6.84 5.82
CA SER A 47 -6.35 7.65 4.65
C SER A 47 -5.24 8.65 4.96
N HIS A 48 -4.50 9.04 3.93
CA HIS A 48 -3.43 10.02 4.03
C HIS A 48 -3.31 10.83 2.72
N LYS A 49 -3.18 12.16 2.85
CA LYS A 49 -2.97 13.04 1.70
C LYS A 49 -1.48 13.31 1.53
N VAL A 50 -0.93 12.94 0.38
CA VAL A 50 0.47 13.15 0.01
C VAL A 50 0.54 13.72 -1.40
N LEU A 51 1.23 14.86 -1.57
CA LEU A 51 1.43 15.52 -2.87
C LEU A 51 0.15 15.72 -3.72
N GLY A 52 -0.98 16.03 -3.06
CA GLY A 52 -2.26 16.21 -3.73
C GLY A 52 -3.03 14.92 -4.03
N MET A 53 -2.42 13.76 -3.80
CA MET A 53 -3.07 12.45 -3.88
C MET A 53 -3.59 12.04 -2.50
N THR A 54 -4.78 11.44 -2.47
CA THR A 54 -5.31 10.77 -1.27
C THR A 54 -5.11 9.27 -1.42
N ILE A 55 -4.29 8.70 -0.55
CA ILE A 55 -4.11 7.25 -0.42
C ILE A 55 -5.07 6.77 0.66
N MET A 56 -5.75 5.65 0.43
CA MET A 56 -6.69 5.03 1.36
C MET A 56 -6.26 3.60 1.66
N ASP A 57 -6.64 3.10 2.83
CA ASP A 57 -6.40 1.73 3.28
C ASP A 57 -7.15 0.67 2.45
N HIS A 58 -8.16 1.09 1.70
CA HIS A 58 -8.91 0.25 0.78
C HIS A 58 -8.61 0.66 -0.67
N LEU A 59 -8.17 -0.33 -1.45
CA LEU A 59 -7.98 -0.17 -2.89
C LEU A 59 -9.28 -0.54 -3.62
N LYS A 60 -9.79 0.37 -4.47
CA LYS A 60 -10.90 0.10 -5.37
C LYS A 60 -10.44 0.33 -6.80
N TRP A 61 -10.76 -0.62 -7.68
CA TRP A 61 -10.58 -0.40 -9.12
C TRP A 61 -11.49 0.72 -9.59
N ASN A 62 -10.92 1.68 -10.30
CA ASN A 62 -11.69 2.73 -10.95
C ASN A 62 -11.98 2.34 -12.40
N LYS A 63 -12.80 3.15 -13.09
CA LYS A 63 -13.20 2.91 -14.48
C LYS A 63 -11.99 2.68 -15.41
N ASN A 64 -10.97 3.52 -15.30
CA ASN A 64 -9.74 3.39 -16.10
C ASN A 64 -9.03 2.04 -15.83
N THR A 65 -8.93 1.62 -14.57
CA THR A 65 -8.28 0.34 -14.27
C THR A 65 -9.09 -0.86 -14.77
N ASN A 66 -10.43 -0.79 -14.68
CA ASN A 66 -11.30 -1.82 -15.24
C ASN A 66 -11.19 -1.92 -16.78
N GLU A 67 -11.03 -0.78 -17.46
CA GLU A 67 -10.82 -0.74 -18.92
C GLU A 67 -9.47 -1.32 -19.35
N ILE A 68 -8.42 -1.16 -18.55
CA ILE A 68 -7.11 -1.78 -18.81
C ILE A 68 -7.20 -3.30 -18.60
N ILE A 69 -7.79 -3.74 -17.49
CA ILE A 69 -7.98 -5.16 -17.19
C ILE A 69 -8.79 -5.85 -18.29
N SER A 70 -9.85 -5.22 -18.79
CA SER A 70 -10.67 -5.81 -19.86
C SER A 70 -9.90 -5.90 -21.18
N LYS A 71 -9.05 -4.93 -21.51
CA LYS A 71 -8.18 -5.00 -22.69
C LYS A 71 -7.18 -6.15 -22.59
N ASP A 72 -6.51 -6.31 -21.44
CA ASP A 72 -5.54 -7.41 -21.24
C ASP A 72 -6.19 -8.79 -21.30
N GLN A 73 -7.41 -8.94 -20.75
CA GLN A 73 -8.18 -10.18 -20.85
C GLN A 73 -8.53 -10.53 -22.30
N ASN A 74 -8.94 -9.54 -23.11
CA ASN A 74 -9.21 -9.75 -24.53
C ASN A 74 -7.95 -10.12 -25.31
N VAL A 75 -6.80 -9.51 -24.99
CA VAL A 75 -5.51 -9.85 -25.64
C VAL A 75 -5.12 -11.29 -25.32
N THR A 76 -5.26 -11.72 -24.06
CA THR A 76 -4.92 -13.10 -23.64
C THR A 76 -5.81 -14.14 -24.32
N TYR A 77 -7.13 -13.89 -24.42
CA TYR A 77 -8.07 -14.76 -25.12
C TYR A 77 -7.73 -14.92 -26.61
N ASN A 78 -7.43 -13.81 -27.30
CA ASN A 78 -7.12 -13.81 -28.74
C ASN A 78 -5.73 -14.36 -29.09
N GLN A 79 -4.85 -14.58 -28.11
CA GLN A 79 -3.53 -15.22 -28.30
C GLN A 79 -3.57 -16.74 -28.03
N SER A 80 -4.67 -17.24 -27.47
CA SER A 80 -4.86 -18.65 -27.10
C SER A 80 -5.78 -19.41 -28.07
N ALA A 81 -6.18 -18.77 -29.18
CA ALA A 81 -7.14 -19.24 -30.17
C ALA A 81 -6.49 -19.44 -31.55
#